data_AF-A0A1L0G305-F1
#
_entry.id   AF-A0A1L0G305-F1
#
_cell.length_a   1.000
_cell.length_b   1.000
_cell.length_c   1.000
_cell.angle_alpha   90.00
_cell.angle_beta   90.00
_cell.angle_gamma   90.00
#
_symmetry.space_group_name_H-M   'P 1'
#
loop_
_entity.id
_entity.type
_entity.pdbx_description
1 polymer ?
#
loop_
_entity_poly.entity_id
_entity_poly.type
_entity_poly.pdbx_seq_one_letter_code
_entity_poly.pdbx_strand_id
1 'polypeptide(L)'
;MQDCTIVFHTASPFTSKITNPQKDLVDPALLGTRYVLQSVNETPTVTRVVLTSSAVAMYGDNKDIESAPNHTLTEGQWNTTSGVEHQPYL
;
A
#
# COMPACT_ATOMS: atom_id res chain seq x y z
N MET A 1 0.05 21.68 6.17
CA MET A 1 0.88 21.66 4.94
C MET A 1 0.69 22.99 4.22
N GLN A 2 1.24 24.09 4.75
CA GLN A 2 0.98 25.44 4.23
C GLN A 2 1.47 25.56 2.78
N ASP A 3 0.64 26.13 1.91
CA ASP A 3 0.89 26.36 0.47
C ASP A 3 1.22 25.10 -0.36
N CYS A 4 0.96 23.90 0.19
CA CYS A 4 1.14 22.64 -0.51
C CYS A 4 -0.07 22.36 -1.43
N THR A 5 0.21 21.99 -2.68
CA THR A 5 -0.82 21.65 -3.68
C THR A 5 -0.85 20.18 -4.08
N ILE A 6 0.28 19.47 -3.93
CA ILE A 6 0.46 18.06 -4.31
C ILE A 6 1.23 17.34 -3.22
N VAL A 7 0.76 16.16 -2.83
CA VAL A 7 1.44 15.28 -1.87
C VAL A 7 1.85 13.98 -2.54
N PHE A 8 3.12 13.60 -2.39
CA PHE A 8 3.64 12.29 -2.79
C PHE A 8 3.82 11.46 -1.52
N HIS A 9 2.91 10.52 -1.27
CA HIS A 9 3.03 9.61 -0.13
C HIS A 9 3.80 8.37 -0.57
N THR A 10 5.11 8.41 -0.36
CA THR A 10 6.04 7.33 -0.73
C THR A 10 6.54 6.56 0.49
N ALA A 11 6.19 7.00 1.70
CA ALA A 11 6.64 6.37 2.93
C ALA A 11 5.81 5.11 3.21
N SER A 12 6.50 3.96 3.28
CA SER A 12 5.93 2.65 3.61
C SER A 12 6.96 1.87 4.42
N PRO A 13 6.56 1.01 5.37
CA PRO A 13 7.51 0.12 6.03
C PRO A 13 8.19 -0.78 5.01
N PHE A 14 9.53 -0.81 5.06
CA PHE A 14 10.36 -1.69 4.25
C PHE A 14 11.49 -2.26 5.12
N THR A 15 11.32 -3.49 5.57
CA THR A 15 12.29 -4.16 6.45
C THR A 15 12.21 -5.68 6.31
N SER A 16 13.36 -6.34 6.40
CA SER A 16 13.45 -7.81 6.45
C SER A 16 13.47 -8.36 7.88
N LYS A 17 13.51 -7.49 8.89
CA LYS A 17 13.52 -7.86 10.31
C LYS A 17 12.11 -7.71 10.87
N ILE A 18 11.31 -8.75 10.71
CA ILE A 18 9.90 -8.77 11.12
C ILE A 18 9.78 -9.71 12.32
N THR A 19 9.29 -9.20 13.45
CA THR A 19 9.01 -10.00 14.65
C THR A 19 7.51 -10.07 14.90
N ASN A 20 6.78 -9.00 14.58
CA ASN A 20 5.33 -8.93 14.64
C ASN A 20 4.82 -8.27 13.34
N PRO A 21 4.36 -9.04 12.36
CA PRO A 21 3.99 -8.49 11.06
C PRO A 21 2.87 -7.45 11.12
N GLN A 22 1.93 -7.59 12.06
CA GLN A 22 0.88 -6.59 12.28
C GLN A 22 1.50 -5.24 12.70
N LYS A 23 2.36 -5.23 13.71
CA LYS A 23 2.96 -3.99 14.24
C LYS A 23 4.08 -3.42 13.38
N ASP A 24 4.84 -4.29 12.74
CA ASP A 24 6.06 -3.92 12.02
C ASP A 24 5.77 -3.53 10.56
N LEU A 25 4.68 -4.03 9.96
CA LEU A 25 4.32 -3.83 8.55
C LEU A 25 2.89 -3.29 8.36
N VAL A 26 1.87 -4.02 8.81
CA VAL A 26 0.48 -3.69 8.46
C VAL A 26 0.02 -2.39 9.11
N ASP A 27 0.23 -2.22 10.41
CA ASP A 27 -0.18 -1.02 11.15
C ASP A 27 0.53 0.23 10.61
N PRO A 28 1.86 0.27 10.41
CA PRO A 28 2.52 1.44 9.85
C PRO A 28 2.05 1.78 8.42
N ALA A 29 1.84 0.79 7.56
CA ALA A 29 1.37 1.02 6.19
C ALA A 29 -0.08 1.57 6.18
N LEU A 30 -0.98 0.92 6.92
CA LEU A 30 -2.39 1.25 6.98
C LEU A 30 -2.64 2.59 7.69
N LEU A 31 -2.15 2.71 8.93
CA LEU A 31 -2.37 3.90 9.75
C LEU A 31 -1.56 5.08 9.23
N GLY A 32 -0.32 4.88 8.79
CA GLY A 32 0.50 5.95 8.23
C GLY A 32 -0.16 6.59 7.01
N THR A 33 -0.68 5.78 6.08
CA THR A 33 -1.44 6.27 4.92
C THR A 33 -2.71 6.99 5.35
N ARG A 34 -3.48 6.43 6.30
CA ARG A 34 -4.70 7.06 6.82
C ARG A 34 -4.42 8.43 7.44
N TYR A 35 -3.38 8.55 8.26
CA TYR A 35 -3.03 9.81 8.93
C TYR A 35 -2.60 10.88 7.92
N VAL A 36 -1.81 10.52 6.90
CA VAL A 36 -1.43 11.44 5.83
C VAL A 36 -2.67 11.93 5.08
N LEU A 37 -3.58 11.03 4.70
CA LEU A 37 -4.80 11.40 3.98
C LEU A 37 -5.74 12.26 4.84
N GLN A 38 -5.80 12.02 6.16
CA GLN A 38 -6.54 12.88 7.07
C GLN A 38 -5.99 14.31 7.06
N SER A 39 -4.67 14.48 7.21
CA SER A 39 -4.04 15.82 7.15
C SER A 39 -4.20 16.49 5.79
N VAL A 40 -4.21 15.73 4.70
CA VAL A 40 -4.50 16.24 3.35
C VAL A 40 -5.93 16.78 3.28
N ASN A 41 -6.92 16.04 3.79
CA ASN A 41 -8.32 16.47 3.77
C ASN A 41 -8.57 17.74 4.61
N GLU A 42 -7.75 17.96 5.66
CA GLU A 42 -7.76 19.17 6.48
C GLU A 42 -6.98 20.34 5.83
N THR A 43 -6.31 20.13 4.69
CA THR A 43 -5.52 21.15 3.98
C THR A 43 -6.18 21.51 2.64
N PRO A 44 -6.99 22.59 2.54
CA PRO A 44 -7.77 22.92 1.34
C PRO A 44 -6.94 23.21 0.07
N THR A 45 -5.67 23.56 0.22
CA THR A 45 -4.79 23.86 -0.91
C THR A 45 -4.32 22.61 -1.65
N VAL A 46 -4.37 21.43 -1.01
CA VAL A 46 -3.96 20.17 -1.64
C VAL A 46 -5.04 19.70 -2.60
N THR A 47 -4.65 19.48 -3.85
CA THR A 47 -5.57 19.07 -4.93
C THR A 47 -5.26 17.68 -5.48
N ARG A 48 -4.10 17.12 -5.16
CA ARG A 48 -3.67 15.81 -5.64
C ARG A 48 -2.80 15.08 -4.63
N VAL A 49 -3.07 13.80 -4.46
CA VAL A 49 -2.20 12.86 -3.76
C VAL A 49 -1.74 11.78 -4.75
N VAL A 50 -0.45 11.50 -4.76
CA VAL A 50 0.14 10.34 -5.44
C VAL A 50 0.61 9.37 -4.36
N LEU A 51 -0.01 8.20 -4.30
CA LEU A 51 0.33 7.13 -3.36
C LEU A 51 1.24 6.12 -4.06
N THR A 52 2.44 5.90 -3.53
CA THR A 52 3.28 4.79 -4.00
C THR A 52 2.74 3.48 -3.43
N SER A 53 2.02 2.74 -4.26
CA SER A 53 1.64 1.35 -3.98
C SER A 53 2.71 0.39 -4.54
N SER A 54 2.34 -0.85 -4.83
CA SER A 54 3.22 -1.87 -5.38
C SER A 54 2.42 -2.90 -6.18
N ALA A 55 3.09 -3.65 -7.06
CA ALA A 55 2.47 -4.77 -7.77
C ALA A 55 1.96 -5.85 -6.80
N VAL A 56 2.53 -5.93 -5.60
CA VAL A 56 2.13 -6.88 -4.55
C VAL A 56 0.73 -6.56 -3.98
N ALA A 57 0.22 -5.34 -4.19
CA ALA A 57 -1.19 -5.04 -3.93
C ALA A 57 -2.16 -5.76 -4.91
N MET A 58 -1.64 -6.33 -6.00
CA MET A 58 -2.42 -7.02 -7.05
C MET A 58 -2.31 -8.55 -6.94
N TYR A 59 -1.24 -9.09 -6.34
CA TYR A 59 -0.99 -10.52 -6.16
C TYR A 59 -0.08 -10.79 -4.96
N GLY A 60 -0.24 -11.91 -4.26
CA GLY A 60 0.59 -12.26 -3.11
C GLY A 60 1.70 -13.26 -3.45
N ASP A 61 1.34 -14.36 -4.12
CA ASP A 61 2.27 -15.34 -4.64
C ASP A 61 2.30 -15.30 -6.17
N ASN A 62 3.43 -15.66 -6.79
CA ASN A 62 3.53 -15.72 -8.25
C ASN A 62 2.48 -16.64 -8.90
N LYS A 63 2.04 -17.70 -8.19
CA LYS A 63 0.98 -18.61 -8.65
C LYS A 63 -0.35 -17.89 -8.87
N ASP A 64 -0.59 -16.77 -8.18
CA ASP A 64 -1.84 -16.03 -8.27
C ASP A 64 -2.00 -15.41 -9.66
N ILE A 65 -0.89 -15.15 -10.35
CA ILE A 65 -0.86 -14.64 -11.73
C ILE A 65 -1.46 -15.66 -12.71
N GLU A 66 -1.35 -16.96 -12.43
CA GLU A 66 -1.96 -17.99 -13.28
C GLU A 66 -3.50 -17.91 -13.27
N SER A 67 -4.09 -17.38 -12.19
CA SER A 67 -5.53 -17.17 -12.09
C SER A 67 -6.02 -15.87 -12.75
N ALA A 68 -5.09 -14.97 -13.11
CA ALA A 68 -5.43 -13.72 -13.79
C ALA A 68 -5.87 -13.99 -15.24
N PRO A 69 -6.80 -13.18 -15.80
CA PRO A 69 -7.17 -13.27 -17.21
C PRO A 69 -5.94 -13.20 -18.11
N ASN A 70 -5.79 -14.17 -19.01
CA ASN A 70 -4.63 -14.30 -19.91
C ASN A 70 -3.28 -14.32 -19.18
N HIS A 71 -3.24 -14.79 -17.93
CA HIS A 71 -2.05 -14.80 -17.06
C HIS A 71 -1.38 -13.42 -16.97
N THR A 72 -2.17 -12.36 -17.05
CA THR A 72 -1.67 -10.97 -17.09
C THR A 72 -2.37 -10.16 -16.00
N LEU A 73 -1.57 -9.56 -15.12
CA LEU A 73 -2.08 -8.62 -14.12
C LEU A 73 -2.48 -7.30 -14.78
N THR A 74 -3.62 -6.77 -14.38
CA THR A 74 -4.09 -5.42 -14.75
C THR A 74 -4.55 -4.70 -13.49
N GLU A 75 -4.95 -3.44 -13.62
CA GLU A 75 -5.44 -2.61 -12.52
C GLU A 75 -6.73 -3.15 -11.85
N GLY A 76 -7.34 -4.20 -12.42
CA GLY A 76 -8.50 -4.86 -11.86
C GLY A 76 -8.19 -5.90 -10.78
N GLN A 77 -6.93 -6.35 -10.65
CA GLN A 77 -6.53 -7.40 -9.74
C GLN A 77 -6.18 -6.84 -8.37
N TRP A 78 -6.61 -7.57 -7.35
CA TRP A 78 -6.30 -7.29 -5.95
C TRP A 78 -5.72 -8.52 -5.31
N ASN A 79 -4.68 -8.32 -4.49
CA ASN A 79 -4.14 -9.39 -3.66
C ASN A 79 -5.17 -9.81 -2.61
N THR A 80 -5.52 -11.09 -2.61
CA THR A 80 -6.44 -11.71 -1.64
C THR A 80 -5.80 -12.89 -0.89
N THR A 81 -4.53 -13.17 -1.13
CA THR A 81 -3.82 -14.35 -0.62
C THR A 81 -2.88 -13.99 0.52
N SER A 82 -2.30 -12.79 0.47
CA SER A 82 -1.45 -12.28 1.55
C SER A 82 -2.23 -11.85 2.79
N GLY A 83 -1.55 -11.91 3.92
CA GLY A 83 -2.03 -11.44 5.21
C GLY A 83 -0.95 -11.54 6.28
N VAL A 84 -1.31 -11.27 7.52
CA VAL A 84 -0.37 -11.27 8.66
C VAL A 84 0.39 -12.61 8.79
N GLU A 85 -0.26 -13.71 8.45
CA GLU A 85 0.29 -15.07 8.58
C GLU A 85 0.88 -15.63 7.27
N HIS A 86 0.66 -14.97 6.12
CA HIS A 86 1.12 -15.44 4.81
C HIS A 86 1.62 -14.26 3.98
N GLN A 87 2.92 -14.27 3.65
CA GLN A 87 3.56 -13.20 2.90
C GLN A 87 3.23 -11.79 3.43
N PRO A 88 3.43 -11.46 4.72
CA PRO A 88 2.89 -10.23 5.31
C PRO A 88 3.48 -8.91 4.76
N TYR A 89 4.54 -9.00 3.95
CA TYR A 89 5.10 -7.86 3.22
C TYR A 89 4.60 -7.78 1.76
N LEU A 90 4.20 -8.91 1.17
CA LEU A 90 3.70 -8.97 -0.21
C LEU A 90 2.17 -8.91 -0.20
#